data_AF-A0AA36HPY0-F1
#
_entry.id   AF-A0AA36HPY0-F1
#
_cell.length_a   1.000
_cell.length_b   1.000
_cell.length_c   1.000
_cell.angle_alpha   90.00
_cell.angle_beta   90.00
_cell.angle_gamma   90.00
#
_symmetry.space_group_name_H-M   'P 1'
#
loop_
_entity.id
_entity.type
_entity.pdbx_description
1 polymer ?
#
loop_
_entity_poly.entity_id
_entity_poly.type
_entity_poly.pdbx_seq_one_letter_code
_entity_poly.pdbx_strand_id
1 'polypeptide(L)'
;MGNLPLCGDMCTPKPSKTPRSAPPRAPSRSPGCTDQVIAELIGTLAKLYDVNGDGYISIKEMCDINEKKASLHKERFTKEDAEQVRQDTVDAFKEELDADLRPVTLAMYKDYMQQWLQATEPRDLNARLYLMEGIVIEAQLGRKELERLEREQTLPRILDSLTAQEFVYNSPCRKFSGQKFAM
;
A
#
# COMPACT_ATOMS: atom_id res chain seq x y z
N MET A 1 -19.36 -38.38 27.06
CA MET A 1 -19.11 -39.68 27.70
C MET A 1 -18.34 -40.54 26.72
N GLY A 2 -17.13 -40.95 27.09
CA GLY A 2 -16.20 -41.71 26.26
C GLY A 2 -14.92 -41.86 27.06
N ASN A 3 -14.90 -42.88 27.91
CA ASN A 3 -13.93 -43.15 28.97
C ASN A 3 -13.00 -44.29 28.53
N LEU A 4 -11.74 -44.23 29.01
CA LEU A 4 -10.76 -45.32 29.22
C LEU A 4 -9.96 -45.87 28.02
N PRO A 5 -8.73 -46.43 28.22
CA PRO A 5 -8.14 -46.85 29.50
C PRO A 5 -6.74 -46.33 29.87
N LEU A 6 -6.51 -46.43 31.17
CA LEU A 6 -5.27 -46.37 31.95
C LEU A 6 -4.50 -47.71 31.92
N CYS A 7 -3.26 -47.63 32.41
CA CYS A 7 -2.39 -48.68 33.01
C CYS A 7 -1.27 -49.28 32.14
N GLY A 8 -0.05 -49.17 32.67
CA GLY A 8 1.14 -49.87 32.19
C GLY A 8 2.42 -49.37 32.85
N ASP A 9 2.47 -49.44 34.19
CA ASP A 9 3.60 -49.08 35.04
C ASP A 9 4.90 -49.89 34.78
N MET A 10 5.99 -49.29 35.26
CA MET A 10 7.25 -49.89 35.71
C MET A 10 8.29 -50.36 34.67
N CYS A 11 9.29 -49.50 34.46
CA CYS A 11 10.67 -49.95 34.45
C CYS A 11 11.61 -48.81 34.93
N THR A 12 12.06 -48.86 36.19
CA THR A 12 13.23 -48.10 36.66
C THR A 12 14.46 -48.99 36.57
N PRO A 13 15.62 -48.45 36.14
CA PRO A 13 16.69 -48.29 37.13
C PRO A 13 17.49 -46.98 37.02
N LYS A 14 17.86 -46.51 38.23
CA LYS A 14 18.92 -45.62 38.76
C LYS A 14 20.01 -44.96 37.86
N PRO A 15 20.65 -43.89 38.40
CA PRO A 15 21.20 -42.78 37.62
C PRO A 15 22.68 -42.95 37.25
N SER A 16 23.02 -42.63 36.00
CA SER A 16 24.40 -42.39 35.59
C SER A 16 24.67 -40.88 35.61
N LYS A 17 25.40 -40.43 36.64
CA LYS A 17 26.00 -39.09 36.69
C LYS A 17 27.10 -39.01 35.64
N THR A 18 26.77 -38.48 34.47
CA THR A 18 27.76 -37.85 33.58
C THR A 18 27.36 -36.38 33.47
N PRO A 19 28.30 -35.43 33.67
CA PRO A 19 28.02 -34.03 33.38
C PRO A 19 27.99 -33.90 31.85
N ARG A 20 26.82 -34.13 31.25
CA ARG A 20 26.57 -33.68 29.88
C ARG A 20 26.58 -32.17 29.92
N SER A 21 27.66 -31.60 29.41
CA SER A 21 27.74 -30.23 28.95
C SER A 21 26.44 -29.90 28.22
N ALA A 22 25.69 -28.98 28.79
CA ALA A 22 24.47 -28.47 28.18
C ALA A 22 24.81 -28.01 26.76
N PRO A 23 23.99 -28.35 25.74
CA PRO A 23 24.16 -27.75 24.44
C PRO A 23 24.12 -26.22 24.60
N PRO A 24 24.94 -25.47 23.84
CA PRO A 24 24.88 -24.02 23.89
C PRO A 24 23.43 -23.60 23.67
N ARG A 25 22.86 -22.90 24.68
CA ARG A 25 21.54 -22.29 24.55
C ARG A 25 21.55 -21.51 23.25
N ALA A 26 20.68 -21.91 22.32
CA ALA A 26 20.44 -21.12 21.12
C ALA A 26 20.20 -19.66 21.56
N PRO A 27 20.79 -18.67 20.85
CA PRO A 27 20.56 -17.28 21.20
C PRO A 27 19.05 -17.04 21.23
N SER A 28 18.55 -16.71 22.42
CA SER A 28 17.17 -16.32 22.60
C SER A 28 16.96 -15.07 21.75
N ARG A 29 16.37 -15.24 20.56
CA ARG A 29 15.91 -14.11 19.75
C ARG A 29 14.95 -13.33 20.64
N SER A 30 15.37 -12.14 21.02
CA SER A 30 14.59 -11.25 21.87
C SER A 30 13.23 -11.00 21.20
N PRO A 31 12.11 -11.26 21.90
CA PRO A 31 10.75 -11.04 21.37
C PRO A 31 10.52 -9.63 20.83
N GLY A 32 11.31 -8.64 21.24
CA GLY A 32 11.23 -7.26 20.76
C GLY A 32 11.64 -7.03 19.30
N CYS A 33 12.26 -7.99 18.61
CA CYS A 33 12.71 -7.76 17.22
C CYS A 33 11.53 -7.72 16.24
N THR A 34 10.60 -8.68 16.30
CA THR A 34 9.54 -8.78 15.29
C THR A 34 8.44 -7.75 15.48
N ASP A 35 8.02 -7.46 16.72
CA ASP A 35 7.03 -6.41 16.98
C ASP A 35 7.55 -5.03 16.53
N GLN A 36 8.85 -4.76 16.70
CA GLN A 36 9.47 -3.52 16.22
C GLN A 36 9.46 -3.44 14.69
N VAL A 37 9.80 -4.53 14.00
CA VAL A 37 9.72 -4.59 12.53
C VAL A 37 8.28 -4.37 12.05
N ILE A 38 7.29 -4.97 12.71
CA ILE A 38 5.88 -4.73 12.38
C ILE A 38 5.51 -3.25 12.55
N ALA A 39 5.92 -2.61 13.63
CA ALA A 39 5.67 -1.19 13.85
C ALA A 39 6.32 -0.31 12.76
N GLU A 40 7.53 -0.67 12.31
CA GLU A 40 8.21 0.00 11.20
C GLU A 40 7.48 -0.20 9.86
N LEU A 41 6.93 -1.39 9.61
CA LEU A 41 6.12 -1.68 8.43
C LEU A 41 4.81 -0.89 8.43
N ILE A 42 4.11 -0.82 9.56
CA ILE A 42 2.90 0.03 9.71
C ILE A 42 3.26 1.50 9.48
N GLY A 43 4.41 1.95 10.01
CA GLY A 43 4.92 3.29 9.78
C GLY A 43 5.22 3.58 8.30
N THR A 44 5.74 2.60 7.59
CA THR A 44 6.00 2.66 6.14
C THR A 44 4.69 2.70 5.36
N LEU A 45 3.72 1.86 5.73
CA LEU A 45 2.40 1.82 5.12
C LEU A 45 1.68 3.17 5.24
N ALA A 46 1.68 3.78 6.42
CA ALA A 46 1.07 5.09 6.64
C ALA A 46 1.65 6.17 5.70
N LYS A 47 2.97 6.18 5.51
CA LYS A 47 3.64 7.11 4.59
C LYS A 47 3.36 6.83 3.12
N LEU A 48 3.05 5.58 2.76
CA LEU A 48 2.65 5.25 1.39
C LEU A 48 1.25 5.78 1.07
N TYR A 49 0.35 5.81 2.06
CA TYR A 49 -0.99 6.40 1.91
C TYR A 49 -1.03 7.93 1.97
N ASP A 50 -0.09 8.57 2.66
CA ASP A 50 0.10 10.02 2.61
C ASP A 50 0.69 10.40 1.24
N VAL A 51 -0.16 10.71 0.28
CA VAL A 51 0.28 10.94 -1.11
C VAL A 51 0.92 12.31 -1.25
N ASN A 52 0.29 13.30 -0.65
CA ASN A 52 0.74 14.68 -0.74
C ASN A 52 1.83 15.06 0.28
N GLY A 53 2.09 14.23 1.29
CA GLY A 53 3.11 14.44 2.32
C GLY A 53 2.70 15.43 3.42
N ASP A 54 1.39 15.63 3.65
CA ASP A 54 0.86 16.59 4.62
C ASP A 54 0.73 16.03 6.04
N GLY A 55 1.04 14.74 6.25
CA GLY A 55 0.93 14.07 7.54
C GLY A 55 -0.49 13.59 7.89
N TYR A 56 -1.42 13.65 6.92
CA TYR A 56 -2.76 13.12 7.02
C TYR A 56 -3.01 12.11 5.89
N ILE A 57 -4.02 11.27 6.09
CA ILE A 57 -4.52 10.35 5.08
C ILE A 57 -5.97 10.73 4.83
N SER A 58 -6.22 11.29 3.66
CA SER A 58 -7.58 11.60 3.20
C SER A 58 -8.26 10.37 2.61
N ILE A 59 -9.59 10.37 2.60
CA ILE A 59 -10.37 9.32 1.93
C ILE A 59 -10.00 9.18 0.45
N LYS A 60 -9.70 10.30 -0.22
CA LYS A 60 -9.30 10.30 -1.63
C LYS A 60 -8.02 9.50 -1.84
N GLU A 61 -7.00 9.74 -1.02
CA GLU A 61 -5.71 9.04 -1.13
C GLU A 61 -5.86 7.55 -0.86
N MET A 62 -6.68 7.18 0.13
CA MET A 62 -6.94 5.78 0.44
C MET A 62 -7.67 5.07 -0.72
N CYS A 63 -8.66 5.73 -1.32
CA CYS A 63 -9.35 5.26 -2.51
C CYS A 63 -8.39 5.09 -3.71
N ASP A 64 -7.59 6.12 -4.00
CA ASP A 64 -6.67 6.11 -5.15
C ASP A 64 -5.69 4.92 -5.06
N ILE A 65 -5.09 4.70 -3.90
CA ILE A 65 -4.15 3.58 -3.71
C ILE A 65 -4.87 2.23 -3.77
N ASN A 66 -6.02 2.09 -3.11
CA ASN A 66 -6.77 0.82 -3.11
C ASN A 66 -7.24 0.45 -4.51
N GLU A 67 -7.69 1.41 -5.32
CA GLU A 67 -7.98 1.16 -6.72
C GLU A 67 -6.76 0.67 -7.50
N LYS A 68 -5.59 1.30 -7.32
CA LYS A 68 -4.38 0.86 -8.03
C LYS A 68 -3.96 -0.52 -7.59
N LYS A 69 -4.00 -0.82 -6.30
CA LYS A 69 -3.78 -2.18 -5.78
C LYS A 69 -4.72 -3.17 -6.46
N ALA A 70 -6.03 -2.92 -6.44
CA ALA A 70 -7.02 -3.81 -7.04
C ALA A 70 -6.80 -4.01 -8.55
N SER A 71 -6.39 -2.95 -9.26
CA SER A 71 -6.11 -3.03 -10.69
C SER A 71 -4.93 -3.94 -11.05
N LEU A 72 -3.95 -4.10 -10.14
CA LEU A 72 -2.80 -4.98 -10.36
C LEU A 72 -3.15 -6.46 -10.31
N HIS A 73 -4.26 -6.83 -9.66
CA HIS A 73 -4.68 -8.22 -9.52
C HIS A 73 -5.64 -8.69 -10.61
N LYS A 74 -6.14 -7.78 -11.46
CA LYS A 74 -7.10 -8.10 -12.52
C LYS A 74 -6.47 -7.86 -13.90
N GLU A 75 -6.59 -8.85 -14.78
CA GLU A 75 -6.17 -8.71 -16.19
C GLU A 75 -6.92 -7.57 -16.90
N ARG A 76 -8.18 -7.35 -16.51
CA ARG A 76 -9.03 -6.26 -17.01
C ARG A 76 -9.72 -5.59 -15.83
N PHE A 77 -9.28 -4.38 -15.51
CA PHE A 77 -9.88 -3.54 -14.48
C PHE A 77 -10.86 -2.54 -15.12
N THR A 78 -12.14 -2.61 -14.78
CA THR A 78 -13.17 -1.73 -15.38
C THR A 78 -13.49 -0.51 -14.50
N LYS A 79 -14.35 0.38 -15.00
CA LYS A 79 -14.84 1.53 -14.21
C LYS A 79 -15.74 1.09 -13.07
N GLU A 80 -16.52 0.04 -13.29
CA GLU A 80 -17.41 -0.55 -12.29
C GLU A 80 -16.60 -1.17 -11.15
N ASP A 81 -15.49 -1.86 -11.48
CA ASP A 81 -14.55 -2.35 -10.47
C ASP A 81 -13.96 -1.22 -9.62
N ALA A 82 -13.56 -0.11 -10.25
CA ALA A 82 -13.02 1.05 -9.57
C ALA A 82 -14.05 1.69 -8.63
N GLU A 83 -15.30 1.82 -9.08
CA GLU A 83 -16.39 2.36 -8.26
C GLU A 83 -16.68 1.47 -7.05
N GLN A 84 -16.69 0.14 -7.24
CA GLN A 84 -16.88 -0.79 -6.12
C GLN A 84 -15.76 -0.65 -5.09
N VAL A 85 -14.49 -0.64 -5.53
CA VAL A 85 -13.34 -0.47 -4.63
C VAL A 85 -13.39 0.87 -3.89
N ARG A 86 -13.83 1.94 -4.55
CA ARG A 86 -14.06 3.24 -3.91
C ARG A 86 -15.13 3.15 -2.84
N GLN A 87 -16.27 2.56 -3.14
CA GLN A 87 -17.37 2.43 -2.19
C GLN A 87 -16.95 1.61 -0.97
N ASP A 88 -16.33 0.44 -1.19
CA ASP A 88 -15.81 -0.41 -0.11
C ASP A 88 -14.78 0.34 0.76
N THR A 89 -13.91 1.14 0.13
CA THR A 89 -12.93 1.96 0.86
C THR A 89 -13.59 3.06 1.68
N VAL A 90 -14.62 3.73 1.14
CA VAL A 90 -15.39 4.76 1.84
C VAL A 90 -16.11 4.17 3.05
N ASP A 91 -16.73 3.01 2.89
CA ASP A 91 -17.48 2.37 3.97
C ASP A 91 -16.53 1.92 5.09
N ALA A 92 -15.41 1.27 4.75
CA ALA A 92 -14.38 0.93 5.72
C ALA A 92 -13.79 2.16 6.44
N PHE A 93 -13.58 3.27 5.73
CA PHE A 93 -13.07 4.51 6.35
C PHE A 93 -14.07 5.09 7.35
N LYS A 94 -15.38 5.09 7.03
CA LYS A 94 -16.42 5.58 7.94
C LYS A 94 -16.55 4.72 9.19
N GLU A 95 -16.50 3.41 9.01
CA GLU A 95 -16.71 2.45 10.09
C GLU A 95 -15.52 2.43 11.05
N GLU A 96 -14.30 2.48 10.52
CA GLU A 96 -13.09 2.17 11.29
C GLU A 96 -12.22 3.38 11.64
N LEU A 97 -12.31 4.48 10.88
CA LEU A 97 -11.40 5.63 11.03
C LEU A 97 -12.12 6.92 11.43
N ASP A 98 -13.01 7.43 10.57
CA ASP A 98 -13.76 8.65 10.83
C ASP A 98 -15.08 8.66 10.05
N ALA A 99 -16.20 8.61 10.78
CA ALA A 99 -17.55 8.57 10.22
C ALA A 99 -17.90 9.81 9.37
N ASP A 100 -17.26 10.95 9.64
CA ASP A 100 -17.45 12.21 8.92
C ASP A 100 -16.52 12.33 7.70
N LEU A 101 -15.75 11.29 7.36
CA LEU A 101 -14.80 11.24 6.25
C LEU A 101 -13.71 12.32 6.30
N ARG A 102 -13.35 12.77 7.50
CA ARG A 102 -12.28 13.76 7.68
C ARG A 102 -10.91 13.08 7.50
N PRO A 103 -9.91 13.80 6.96
CA PRO A 103 -8.55 13.28 6.92
C PRO A 103 -8.07 12.89 8.32
N VAL A 104 -7.47 11.71 8.45
CA VAL A 104 -6.95 11.21 9.72
C VAL A 104 -5.45 11.38 9.80
N THR A 105 -4.92 11.58 11.01
CA THR A 105 -3.46 11.72 11.19
C THR A 105 -2.76 10.38 10.94
N LEU A 106 -1.47 10.41 10.59
CA LEU A 106 -0.67 9.18 10.51
C LEU A 106 -0.65 8.40 11.83
N ALA A 107 -0.76 9.07 12.98
CA ALA A 107 -0.80 8.40 14.28
C ALA A 107 -2.08 7.57 14.43
N MET A 108 -3.24 8.16 14.15
CA MET A 108 -4.54 7.46 14.20
C MET A 108 -4.55 6.25 13.26
N TYR A 109 -4.04 6.41 12.04
CA TYR A 109 -3.99 5.31 11.08
C TYR A 109 -3.07 4.17 11.53
N LYS A 110 -1.91 4.49 12.14
CA LYS A 110 -1.00 3.47 12.68
C LYS A 110 -1.65 2.69 13.82
N ASP A 111 -2.35 3.38 14.73
CA ASP A 111 -3.06 2.75 15.84
C ASP A 111 -4.17 1.83 15.34
N TYR A 112 -4.95 2.29 14.35
CA TYR A 112 -5.94 1.48 13.66
C TYR A 112 -5.32 0.21 13.05
N MET A 113 -4.27 0.35 12.24
CA MET A 113 -3.63 -0.79 11.59
C MET A 113 -3.04 -1.78 12.60
N GLN A 114 -2.50 -1.30 13.72
CA GLN A 114 -2.00 -2.16 14.78
C GLN A 114 -3.14 -2.95 15.45
N GLN A 115 -4.28 -2.31 15.72
CA GLN A 115 -5.46 -2.98 16.27
C GLN A 115 -6.05 -4.00 15.29
N TRP A 116 -6.22 -3.61 14.03
CA TRP A 116 -6.69 -4.48 12.95
C TRP A 116 -5.80 -5.72 12.80
N LEU A 117 -4.48 -5.54 12.84
CA LEU A 117 -3.52 -6.64 12.72
C LEU A 117 -3.58 -7.60 13.91
N GLN A 118 -3.76 -7.07 15.12
CA GLN A 118 -3.94 -7.88 16.34
C GLN A 118 -5.26 -8.65 16.33
N ALA A 119 -6.34 -8.04 15.80
CA ALA A 119 -7.64 -8.68 15.66
C ALA A 119 -7.63 -9.78 14.59
N THR A 120 -6.97 -9.53 13.46
CA THR A 120 -6.88 -10.46 12.32
C THR A 120 -6.02 -11.68 12.65
N GLU A 121 -4.83 -11.47 13.23
CA GLU A 121 -3.88 -12.55 13.54
C GLU A 121 -3.37 -12.49 14.99
N PRO A 122 -4.20 -12.90 15.97
CA PRO A 122 -3.91 -12.68 17.39
C PRO A 122 -2.79 -13.57 17.95
N ARG A 123 -2.52 -14.73 17.33
CA ARG A 123 -1.70 -15.79 17.96
C ARG A 123 -0.31 -15.95 17.37
N ASP A 124 -0.12 -15.63 16.09
CA ASP A 124 1.13 -15.87 15.38
C ASP A 124 1.78 -14.56 14.94
N LEU A 125 2.92 -14.26 15.54
CA LEU A 125 3.68 -13.04 15.26
C LEU A 125 4.36 -13.08 13.89
N ASN A 126 4.76 -14.25 13.40
CA ASN A 126 5.34 -14.38 12.06
C ASN A 126 4.25 -14.24 10.99
N ALA A 127 3.04 -14.78 11.23
CA ALA A 127 1.90 -14.57 10.34
C ALA A 127 1.56 -13.07 10.23
N ARG A 128 1.54 -12.34 11.35
CA ARG A 128 1.37 -10.87 11.36
C ARG A 128 2.44 -10.15 10.56
N LEU A 129 3.71 -10.55 10.72
CA LEU A 129 4.82 -9.99 9.94
C LEU A 129 4.59 -10.19 8.44
N TYR A 130 4.34 -11.42 8.00
CA TYR A 130 4.12 -11.73 6.59
C TYR A 130 2.91 -11.00 6.00
N LEU A 131 1.82 -10.89 6.77
CA LEU A 131 0.65 -10.13 6.37
C LEU A 131 1.00 -8.64 6.15
N MET A 132 1.74 -8.03 7.07
CA MET A 132 2.16 -6.63 6.93
C MET A 132 3.16 -6.41 5.81
N GLU A 133 4.12 -7.32 5.61
CA GLU A 133 5.05 -7.27 4.47
C GLU A 133 4.29 -7.30 3.15
N GLY A 134 3.31 -8.20 3.01
CA GLY A 134 2.45 -8.28 1.83
C GLY A 134 1.69 -6.99 1.57
N ILE A 135 1.02 -6.45 2.59
CA ILE A 135 0.25 -5.20 2.47
C ILE A 135 1.15 -4.03 2.07
N VAL A 136 2.35 -3.92 2.65
CA VAL A 136 3.32 -2.86 2.29
C VAL A 136 3.76 -3.00 0.84
N ILE A 137 4.08 -4.22 0.39
CA ILE A 137 4.48 -4.47 -1.00
C ILE A 137 3.38 -4.05 -1.97
N GLU A 138 2.12 -4.44 -1.71
CA GLU A 138 1.00 -4.03 -2.57
C GLU A 138 0.81 -2.52 -2.57
N ALA A 139 0.87 -1.86 -1.42
CA ALA A 139 0.76 -0.40 -1.33
C ALA A 139 1.88 0.30 -2.10
N GLN A 140 3.12 -0.22 -2.07
CA GLN A 140 4.23 0.30 -2.87
C GLN A 140 3.96 0.16 -4.37
N LEU A 141 3.41 -0.97 -4.81
CA LEU A 141 3.08 -1.19 -6.21
C LEU A 141 1.94 -0.25 -6.65
N GLY A 142 0.89 -0.13 -5.84
CA GLY A 142 -0.21 0.80 -6.08
C GLY A 142 0.26 2.26 -6.17
N ARG A 143 1.17 2.67 -5.28
CA ARG A 143 1.77 4.01 -5.27
C ARG A 143 2.58 4.29 -6.55
N LYS A 144 3.43 3.35 -6.96
CA LYS A 144 4.21 3.48 -8.21
C LYS A 144 3.30 3.60 -9.44
N GLU A 145 2.21 2.85 -9.47
CA GLU A 145 1.25 2.88 -10.56
C GLU A 145 0.49 4.22 -10.61
N LEU A 146 0.10 4.75 -9.45
CA LEU A 146 -0.49 6.08 -9.33
C LEU A 146 0.46 7.16 -9.91
N GLU A 147 1.72 7.15 -9.48
CA GLU A 147 2.76 8.09 -9.97
C GLU A 147 3.07 7.93 -11.47
N ARG A 148 2.92 6.72 -12.02
CA ARG A 148 3.07 6.47 -13.47
C ARG A 148 1.96 7.19 -14.24
N LEU A 149 0.71 7.00 -13.82
CA LEU A 149 -0.47 7.58 -14.48
C LEU A 149 -0.50 9.10 -14.40
N GLU A 150 -0.10 9.69 -13.26
CA GLU A 150 0.00 11.14 -13.12
C GLU A 150 1.02 11.74 -14.10
N ARG A 151 2.18 11.10 -14.25
CA ARG A 151 3.20 11.53 -15.23
C ARG A 151 2.69 11.44 -16.67
N GLU A 152 2.01 10.35 -17.00
CA GLU A 152 1.44 10.14 -18.34
C GLU A 152 0.36 11.16 -18.69
N GLN A 153 -0.49 11.56 -17.73
CA GLN A 153 -1.48 12.60 -17.94
C GLN A 153 -0.88 14.01 -18.09
N THR A 154 0.35 14.21 -17.61
CA THR A 154 1.04 15.51 -17.70
C THR A 154 1.71 15.72 -19.07
N LEU A 155 2.09 14.65 -19.78
CA LEU A 155 2.81 14.69 -21.06
C LEU A 155 2.02 15.30 -22.26
N PRO A 156 0.72 15.03 -22.47
CA PRO A 156 -0.04 15.56 -23.61
C PRO A 156 -0.08 17.10 -23.65
N ARG A 157 -0.06 17.76 -22.49
CA ARG A 157 -0.15 19.23 -22.42
C ARG A 157 1.08 19.93 -23.00
N ILE A 158 2.26 19.32 -22.94
CA ILE A 158 3.49 19.94 -23.45
C ILE A 158 3.53 19.85 -24.98
N LEU A 159 3.14 18.71 -25.57
CA LEU A 159 3.14 18.53 -27.03
C LEU A 159 2.05 19.37 -27.74
N ASP A 160 0.88 19.53 -27.11
CA ASP A 160 -0.16 20.43 -27.63
C ASP A 160 0.27 21.91 -27.57
N SER A 161 1.08 22.28 -26.58
CA SER A 161 1.64 23.64 -26.48
C SER A 161 2.76 23.92 -27.49
N LEU A 162 3.56 22.91 -27.85
CA LEU A 162 4.64 23.04 -28.84
C LEU A 162 4.11 23.08 -30.28
N THR A 163 3.08 22.30 -30.60
CA THR A 163 2.44 22.33 -31.94
C THR A 163 1.67 23.64 -32.20
N ALA A 164 1.14 24.29 -31.16
CA ALA A 164 0.53 25.62 -31.28
C ALA A 164 1.54 26.75 -31.57
N GLN A 165 2.82 26.56 -31.23
CA GLN A 165 3.86 27.58 -31.42
C GLN A 165 4.51 27.54 -32.82
N GLU A 166 4.40 26.42 -33.56
CA GLU A 166 5.00 26.29 -34.91
C GLU A 166 4.11 26.80 -36.05
N PHE A 167 2.81 27.07 -35.83
CA PHE A 167 1.90 27.52 -36.90
C PHE A 167 1.89 29.03 -37.19
N VAL A 168 2.71 29.84 -36.50
CA VAL A 168 2.79 31.31 -36.74
C VAL A 168 3.76 31.66 -37.90
N TYR A 169 4.51 30.69 -38.45
CA TYR A 169 5.54 30.95 -39.47
C TYR A 169 5.16 30.59 -40.92
N ASN A 170 3.89 30.77 -41.30
CA ASN A 170 3.52 30.74 -42.72
C ASN A 170 2.55 31.86 -43.08
N SER A 171 3.07 33.10 -43.04
CA SER A 171 2.42 34.27 -43.64
C SER A 171 2.44 34.15 -45.17
N PRO A 172 1.30 34.18 -45.88
CA PRO A 172 1.28 34.15 -47.33
C PRO A 172 1.78 35.49 -47.89
N CYS A 173 2.75 35.43 -48.80
CA CYS A 173 3.21 36.55 -49.62
C CYS A 173 2.02 37.36 -50.17
N ARG A 174 1.90 38.62 -49.72
CA ARG A 174 1.03 39.64 -50.32
C ARG A 174 1.38 39.77 -51.80
N LYS A 175 0.42 39.47 -52.68
CA LYS A 175 0.51 39.76 -54.11
C LYS A 175 0.55 41.28 -54.30
N PHE A 176 1.68 41.77 -54.83
CA PHE A 176 1.83 43.12 -55.36
C PHE A 176 0.91 43.28 -56.57
N SER A 177 -0.07 44.19 -56.48
CA SER A 177 -0.89 44.59 -57.63
C SER A 177 -0.15 45.68 -58.42
N GLY A 178 0.06 45.40 -59.71
CA GLY A 178 0.75 46.30 -60.63
C GLY A 178 -0.07 47.54 -60.95
N GLN A 179 0.54 48.71 -60.75
CA GLN A 179 0.03 50.01 -61.16
C GLN A 179 0.48 50.26 -62.61
N LYS A 180 -0.48 50.28 -63.55
CA LYS A 180 -0.23 50.64 -64.95
C LYS A 180 -0.03 52.16 -65.06
N PHE A 181 1.12 52.58 -65.59
CA PHE A 181 1.31 53.92 -66.13
C PHE A 181 0.81 53.94 -67.58
N ALA A 182 -0.02 54.92 -67.92
CA ALA A 182 -0.41 55.26 -69.28
C ALA A 182 0.24 56.60 -69.67
N MET A 183 0.84 56.64 -70.85
CA MET A 183 1.10 57.83 -71.67
C MET A 183 0.51 57.57 -73.05
#